data_AF-A0A954PA41-F1
#
_entry.id   AF-A0A954PA41-F1
#
_cell.length_a   1.000
_cell.length_b   1.000
_cell.length_c   1.000
_cell.angle_alpha   90.00
_cell.angle_beta   90.00
_cell.angle_gamma   90.00
#
_symmetry.space_group_name_H-M   'P 1'
#
loop_
_entity.id
_entity.type
_entity.pdbx_description
1 polymer ?
#
loop_
_entity_poly.entity_id
_entity_poly.type
_entity_poly.pdbx_seq_one_letter_code
_entity_poly.pdbx_strand_id
1 'polypeptide(L)'
;MKRLICLAITSLILVPSTRGFAQHQHVEIYSGSAGLHRSNDLAGHDYWYHHRHGPDLARLTALVGELEEVCRHLHEDAHGLSQDYRNSQAIETYVDRLDRLKVHMHEMLTDASRLGTYTSSLDQHIKHDTIESQGLLNDLYGLITGQTFEGARAQDHSMLLHMQEVILHEAYPLLSRVEVELYGHAVSRGGPASFSSSSPYSQSSRTVLRPTFPIAPVAPVAPPVIIQNRWSHGQHHSGHSDGYRRSSGGSVRIGSLRIQF
;
A
#
# COMPACT_ATOMS: atom_id res chain seq x y z
N MET A 1 -17.40 -0.19 44.10
CA MET A 1 -17.07 -1.62 44.03
C MET A 1 -15.84 -1.78 43.15
N LYS A 2 -14.85 -2.48 43.65
CA LYS A 2 -13.51 -2.70 43.07
C LYS A 2 -13.59 -3.55 41.80
N ARG A 3 -12.78 -3.23 40.79
CA ARG A 3 -11.97 -4.19 40.00
C ARG A 3 -10.87 -3.45 39.24
N LEU A 4 -9.69 -3.44 39.86
CA LEU A 4 -8.40 -3.35 39.18
C LEU A 4 -8.28 -4.58 38.27
N ILE A 5 -7.82 -4.38 37.03
CA ILE A 5 -7.10 -5.40 36.29
C ILE A 5 -5.83 -4.75 35.75
N CYS A 6 -4.73 -5.00 36.45
CA CYS A 6 -3.38 -4.95 35.91
C CYS A 6 -3.22 -6.06 34.88
N LEU A 7 -2.76 -5.74 33.68
CA LEU A 7 -1.94 -6.66 32.89
C LEU A 7 -0.77 -5.89 32.31
N ALA A 8 0.33 -5.96 33.07
CA ALA A 8 1.67 -5.80 32.54
C ALA A 8 2.01 -7.08 31.76
N ILE A 9 2.36 -6.94 30.48
CA ILE A 9 3.10 -7.98 29.76
C ILE A 9 4.42 -7.33 29.33
N THR A 10 5.35 -7.41 30.28
CA THR A 10 6.78 -7.31 30.05
C THR A 10 7.21 -8.60 29.34
N SER A 11 7.70 -8.49 28.11
CA SER A 11 8.48 -9.57 27.49
C SER A 11 9.61 -8.96 26.70
N LEU A 12 10.76 -8.93 27.37
CA LEU A 12 12.09 -8.74 26.82
C LEU A 12 12.32 -9.72 25.66
N ILE A 13 12.66 -9.21 24.49
CA ILE A 13 13.48 -9.94 23.52
C ILE A 13 14.70 -9.09 23.25
N LEU A 14 15.76 -9.43 23.98
CA LEU A 14 17.12 -8.95 23.75
C LEU A 14 17.67 -9.74 22.54
N VAL A 15 17.77 -9.12 21.37
CA VAL A 15 18.50 -9.71 20.23
C VAL A 15 19.90 -9.09 20.20
N PRO A 16 20.98 -9.90 20.33
CA PRO A 16 22.33 -9.39 20.17
C PRO A 16 22.63 -9.09 18.70
N SER A 17 23.05 -7.85 18.46
CA SER A 17 23.59 -7.33 17.20
C SER A 17 24.96 -7.96 16.92
N THR A 18 25.02 -8.92 15.99
CA THR A 18 26.27 -9.37 15.38
C THR A 18 26.52 -8.62 14.06
N ARG A 19 27.38 -7.60 14.14
CA ARG A 19 28.03 -7.01 12.96
C ARG A 19 29.05 -8.02 12.41
N GLY A 20 28.77 -8.57 11.23
CA GLY A 20 29.72 -9.36 10.45
C GLY A 20 30.02 -8.66 9.14
N PHE A 21 31.25 -8.16 8.99
CA PHE A 21 31.83 -7.68 7.75
C PHE A 21 31.92 -8.85 6.75
N ALA A 22 31.29 -8.73 5.58
CA ALA A 22 31.51 -9.64 4.46
C ALA A 22 32.63 -9.06 3.56
N GLN A 23 33.82 -9.66 3.67
CA GLN A 23 34.89 -9.52 2.70
C GLN A 23 34.51 -10.29 1.41
N HIS A 24 34.75 -9.63 0.29
CA HIS A 24 34.86 -10.22 -1.05
C HIS A 24 35.70 -11.50 -1.05
N GLN A 25 35.11 -12.63 -1.46
CA GLN A 25 35.87 -13.77 -1.98
C GLN A 25 35.34 -14.12 -3.37
N HIS A 26 36.24 -13.97 -4.34
CA HIS A 26 36.15 -14.43 -5.72
C HIS A 26 36.34 -15.95 -5.72
N VAL A 27 35.33 -16.70 -6.11
CA VAL A 27 35.44 -18.15 -6.31
C VAL A 27 35.19 -18.44 -7.79
N GLU A 28 36.27 -18.68 -8.53
CA GLU A 28 36.24 -19.37 -9.81
C GLU A 28 35.92 -20.85 -9.55
N ILE A 29 34.78 -21.33 -10.04
CA ILE A 29 34.49 -22.77 -10.07
C ILE A 29 34.67 -23.27 -11.50
N TYR A 30 35.71 -24.08 -11.64
CA TYR A 30 36.01 -24.93 -12.78
C TYR A 30 34.78 -25.71 -13.26
N SER A 31 34.40 -25.49 -14.52
CA SER A 31 33.41 -26.30 -15.22
C SER A 31 34.09 -27.49 -15.88
N GLY A 32 33.96 -28.66 -15.25
CA GLY A 32 34.36 -29.93 -15.83
C GLY A 32 33.43 -31.03 -15.33
N SER A 33 32.45 -31.44 -16.13
CA SER A 33 31.94 -32.80 -16.03
C SER A 33 31.33 -33.27 -17.34
N ALA A 34 31.86 -34.41 -17.75
CA ALA A 34 31.55 -35.16 -18.94
C ALA A 34 30.14 -35.77 -18.88
N GLY A 35 29.60 -36.05 -20.06
CA GLY A 35 28.26 -36.57 -20.24
C GLY A 35 28.03 -37.95 -19.61
N LEU A 36 26.77 -38.17 -19.26
CA LEU A 36 26.17 -39.50 -19.19
C LEU A 36 24.81 -39.42 -19.87
N HIS A 37 24.74 -40.08 -21.02
CA HIS A 37 23.54 -40.52 -21.68
C HIS A 37 22.61 -41.22 -20.68
N ARG A 38 21.42 -40.67 -20.47
CA ARG A 38 20.29 -41.43 -19.92
C ARG A 38 19.14 -41.32 -20.90
N SER A 39 19.08 -42.30 -21.80
CA SER A 39 17.89 -42.63 -22.57
C SER A 39 16.77 -43.00 -21.60
N ASN A 40 15.78 -42.12 -21.47
CA ASN A 40 14.47 -42.45 -20.93
C ASN A 40 13.49 -42.39 -22.10
N ASP A 41 13.36 -43.53 -22.77
CA ASP A 41 12.28 -43.83 -23.67
C ASP A 41 10.93 -43.84 -22.91
N LEU A 42 9.92 -43.26 -23.54
CA LEU A 42 8.51 -43.70 -23.47
C LEU A 42 7.78 -43.54 -22.11
N ALA A 43 7.79 -42.34 -21.53
CA ALA A 43 6.64 -41.90 -20.72
C ALA A 43 5.73 -41.08 -21.62
N GLY A 44 4.53 -41.61 -21.89
CA GLY A 44 3.53 -41.01 -22.75
C GLY A 44 3.41 -39.52 -22.52
N HIS A 45 3.69 -38.76 -23.58
CA HIS A 45 3.22 -37.39 -23.73
C HIS A 45 1.69 -37.44 -23.75
N ASP A 46 1.10 -37.60 -22.56
CA ASP A 46 -0.21 -37.04 -22.28
C ASP A 46 -0.01 -35.55 -22.49
N TYR A 47 -0.30 -35.11 -23.71
CA TYR A 47 -0.56 -33.72 -24.02
C TYR A 47 -1.80 -33.38 -23.20
N TRP A 48 -1.56 -33.07 -21.92
CA TRP A 48 -2.46 -32.31 -21.09
C TRP A 48 -2.79 -31.09 -21.92
N TYR A 49 -3.96 -31.14 -22.56
CA TYR A 49 -4.62 -29.95 -23.04
C TYR A 49 -4.74 -29.08 -21.80
N HIS A 50 -3.75 -28.21 -21.59
CA HIS A 50 -3.85 -27.11 -20.65
C HIS A 50 -5.05 -26.35 -21.17
N HIS A 51 -6.23 -26.66 -20.60
CA HIS A 51 -7.44 -25.94 -20.85
C HIS A 51 -7.05 -24.49 -20.69
N ARG A 52 -7.04 -23.78 -21.81
CA ARG A 52 -6.55 -22.41 -21.88
C ARG A 52 -7.41 -21.65 -20.89
N HIS A 53 -6.85 -21.36 -19.73
CA HIS A 53 -7.57 -20.70 -18.65
C HIS A 53 -8.07 -19.37 -19.19
N GLY A 54 -9.38 -19.27 -19.36
CA GLY A 54 -10.04 -18.04 -19.74
C GLY A 54 -10.44 -17.35 -18.44
N PRO A 55 -9.94 -16.15 -18.15
CA PRO A 55 -10.34 -15.43 -16.95
C PRO A 55 -11.84 -15.16 -16.99
N ASP A 56 -12.52 -15.46 -15.89
CA ASP A 56 -13.90 -15.04 -15.66
C ASP A 56 -13.91 -13.54 -15.36
N LEU A 57 -14.35 -12.78 -16.36
CA LEU A 57 -14.40 -11.32 -16.29
C LEU A 57 -15.27 -10.81 -15.15
N ALA A 58 -16.38 -11.48 -14.83
CA ALA A 58 -17.26 -11.07 -13.74
C ALA A 58 -16.56 -11.25 -12.39
N ARG A 59 -15.88 -12.39 -12.21
CA ARG A 59 -15.10 -12.68 -11.01
C ARG A 59 -13.92 -11.72 -10.86
N LEU A 60 -13.20 -11.44 -11.94
CA LEU A 60 -12.08 -10.50 -11.94
C LEU A 60 -12.53 -9.08 -11.59
N THR A 61 -13.67 -8.63 -12.13
CA THR A 61 -14.26 -7.32 -11.80
C THR A 61 -14.64 -7.24 -10.32
N ALA A 62 -15.23 -8.30 -9.76
CA ALA A 62 -15.59 -8.35 -8.35
C ALA A 62 -14.35 -8.29 -7.44
N LEU A 63 -13.29 -9.05 -7.76
CA LEU A 63 -12.03 -9.02 -7.02
C LEU A 63 -11.35 -7.64 -7.07
N VAL A 64 -11.34 -6.98 -8.23
CA VAL A 64 -10.84 -5.59 -8.32
C VAL A 64 -11.74 -4.62 -7.56
N GLY A 65 -13.05 -4.88 -7.48
CA GLY A 65 -13.95 -4.15 -6.60
C GLY A 65 -13.61 -4.31 -5.11
N GLU A 66 -13.19 -5.50 -4.67
CA GLU A 66 -12.70 -5.70 -3.29
C GLU A 66 -11.43 -4.88 -2.98
N LEU A 67 -10.61 -4.52 -3.99
CA LEU A 67 -9.43 -3.67 -3.79
C LEU A 67 -9.82 -2.23 -3.41
N GLU A 68 -11.02 -1.78 -3.78
CA GLU A 68 -11.55 -0.48 -3.37
C GLU A 68 -11.64 -0.36 -1.85
N GLU A 69 -12.10 -1.42 -1.18
CA GLU A 69 -12.24 -1.44 0.27
C GLU A 69 -10.87 -1.43 0.97
N VAL A 70 -9.90 -2.16 0.41
CA VAL A 70 -8.50 -2.13 0.87
C VAL A 70 -7.92 -0.72 0.73
N CYS A 71 -8.12 -0.07 -0.42
CA CYS A 71 -7.66 1.31 -0.64
C CYS A 71 -8.33 2.28 0.32
N ARG A 72 -9.63 2.11 0.59
CA ARG A 72 -10.38 2.92 1.55
C ARG A 72 -9.79 2.79 2.96
N HIS A 73 -9.55 1.57 3.45
CA HIS A 73 -8.92 1.34 4.75
C HIS A 73 -7.55 2.02 4.85
N LEU A 74 -6.69 1.81 3.86
CA LEU A 74 -5.35 2.41 3.84
C LEU A 74 -5.40 3.93 3.75
N HIS A 75 -6.35 4.51 3.00
CA HIS A 75 -6.53 5.96 2.92
C HIS A 75 -6.98 6.57 4.24
N GLU A 76 -7.97 5.97 4.89
CA GLU A 76 -8.49 6.45 6.17
C GLU A 76 -7.42 6.44 7.26
N ASP A 77 -6.58 5.39 7.29
CA ASP A 77 -5.47 5.31 8.22
C ASP A 77 -4.34 6.28 7.85
N ALA A 78 -3.99 6.40 6.57
CA ALA A 78 -2.97 7.35 6.11
C ALA A 78 -3.34 8.80 6.47
N HIS A 79 -4.59 9.20 6.27
CA HIS A 79 -5.10 10.50 6.69
C HIS A 79 -5.25 10.65 8.21
N GLY A 80 -5.38 9.53 8.93
CA GLY A 80 -5.39 9.51 10.39
C GLY A 80 -4.02 9.78 11.01
N LEU A 81 -2.93 9.57 10.26
CA LEU A 81 -1.58 9.84 10.72
C LEU A 81 -1.40 11.34 11.01
N SER A 82 -0.54 11.62 12.00
CA SER A 82 -0.17 13.00 12.32
C SER A 82 0.40 13.73 11.10
N GLN A 83 -0.04 14.98 10.85
CA GLN A 83 0.38 15.74 9.67
C GLN A 83 1.89 15.99 9.60
N ASP A 84 2.55 16.13 10.75
CA ASP A 84 3.99 16.32 10.90
C ASP A 84 4.74 14.98 11.09
N TYR A 85 4.08 13.85 10.86
CA TYR A 85 4.72 12.55 10.82
C TYR A 85 5.64 12.47 9.59
N ARG A 86 6.91 12.08 9.82
CA ARG A 86 7.98 12.18 8.81
C ARG A 86 7.66 11.52 7.46
N ASN A 87 6.90 10.43 7.49
CA ASN A 87 6.61 9.62 6.30
C ASN A 87 5.13 9.59 5.92
N SER A 88 4.27 10.43 6.53
CA SER A 88 2.84 10.46 6.20
C SER A 88 2.60 10.72 4.72
N GLN A 89 3.27 11.73 4.15
CA GLN A 89 3.15 12.07 2.74
C GLN A 89 3.60 10.95 1.80
N ALA A 90 4.66 10.21 2.17
CA ALA A 90 5.13 9.08 1.37
C ALA A 90 4.12 7.94 1.39
N ILE A 91 3.56 7.63 2.57
CA ILE A 91 2.50 6.64 2.75
C ILE A 91 1.27 7.03 1.91
N GLU A 92 0.77 8.26 2.04
CA GLU A 92 -0.35 8.78 1.23
C GLU A 92 -0.09 8.63 -0.27
N THR A 93 1.13 8.96 -0.73
CA THR A 93 1.50 8.82 -2.16
C THR A 93 1.45 7.38 -2.64
N TYR A 94 1.84 6.39 -1.83
CA TYR A 94 1.72 4.98 -2.20
C TYR A 94 0.25 4.55 -2.29
N VAL A 95 -0.57 4.97 -1.33
CA VAL A 95 -2.00 4.64 -1.30
C VAL A 95 -2.74 5.29 -2.47
N ASP A 96 -2.46 6.55 -2.78
CA ASP A 96 -2.99 7.26 -3.96
C ASP A 96 -2.68 6.53 -5.27
N ARG A 97 -1.44 6.03 -5.41
CA ARG A 97 -1.03 5.29 -6.61
C ARG A 97 -1.75 3.95 -6.70
N LEU A 98 -1.90 3.26 -5.58
CA LEU A 98 -2.64 2.00 -5.52
C LEU A 98 -4.12 2.20 -5.93
N ASP A 99 -4.76 3.26 -5.44
CA ASP A 99 -6.15 3.58 -5.81
C ASP A 99 -6.28 3.88 -7.31
N ARG A 100 -5.32 4.63 -7.90
CA ARG A 100 -5.31 4.88 -9.35
C ARG A 100 -5.18 3.61 -10.18
N LEU A 101 -4.31 2.68 -9.78
CA LEU A 101 -4.19 1.38 -10.45
C LEU A 101 -5.49 0.58 -10.34
N LYS A 102 -6.13 0.58 -9.16
CA LYS A 102 -7.45 -0.03 -8.97
C LYS A 102 -8.49 0.60 -9.90
N VAL A 103 -8.53 1.93 -10.02
CA VAL A 103 -9.49 2.62 -10.91
C VAL A 103 -9.26 2.18 -12.36
N HIS A 104 -8.00 2.20 -12.80
CA HIS A 104 -7.62 1.82 -14.16
C HIS A 104 -8.02 0.37 -14.49
N MET A 105 -7.73 -0.59 -13.58
CA MET A 105 -8.17 -1.97 -13.74
C MET A 105 -9.70 -2.08 -13.80
N HIS A 106 -10.42 -1.37 -12.94
CA HIS A 106 -11.88 -1.42 -12.89
C HIS A 106 -12.52 -0.85 -14.16
N GLU A 107 -12.00 0.27 -14.68
CA GLU A 107 -12.45 0.88 -15.93
C GLU A 107 -12.27 -0.07 -17.11
N MET A 108 -11.08 -0.65 -17.25
CA MET A 108 -10.76 -1.62 -18.30
C MET A 108 -11.66 -2.87 -18.26
N LEU A 109 -11.92 -3.42 -17.08
CA LEU A 109 -12.78 -4.60 -16.90
C LEU A 109 -14.25 -4.27 -17.16
N THR A 110 -14.70 -3.09 -16.75
CA THR A 110 -16.07 -2.60 -17.02
C THR A 110 -16.28 -2.39 -18.52
N ASP A 111 -15.32 -1.79 -19.20
CA ASP A 111 -15.36 -1.61 -20.65
C ASP A 111 -15.37 -2.95 -21.40
N ALA A 112 -14.54 -3.90 -20.98
CA ALA A 112 -14.54 -5.26 -21.53
C ALA A 112 -15.87 -5.98 -21.33
N SER A 113 -16.49 -5.79 -20.16
CA SER A 113 -17.79 -6.38 -19.81
C SER A 113 -18.90 -5.79 -20.69
N ARG A 114 -18.88 -4.46 -20.88
CA ARG A 114 -19.80 -3.76 -21.78
C ARG A 114 -19.66 -4.21 -23.23
N LEU A 115 -18.44 -4.46 -23.69
CA LEU A 115 -18.15 -4.90 -25.06
C LEU A 115 -18.35 -6.41 -25.26
N GLY A 116 -18.41 -7.20 -24.18
CA GLY A 116 -18.49 -8.65 -24.23
C GLY A 116 -17.22 -9.32 -24.77
N THR A 117 -16.09 -8.62 -24.74
CA THR A 117 -14.82 -9.09 -25.33
C THR A 117 -13.65 -8.89 -24.37
N TYR A 118 -12.99 -9.98 -23.99
CA TYR A 118 -11.74 -9.95 -23.23
C TYR A 118 -10.56 -10.19 -24.18
N THR A 119 -9.72 -9.16 -24.39
CA THR A 119 -8.63 -9.21 -25.37
C THR A 119 -7.29 -9.55 -24.72
N SER A 120 -6.31 -9.99 -25.51
CA SER A 120 -4.94 -10.23 -25.01
C SER A 120 -4.23 -8.95 -24.57
N SER A 121 -4.56 -7.80 -25.16
CA SER A 121 -4.00 -6.51 -24.74
C SER A 121 -4.51 -6.12 -23.36
N LEU A 122 -5.83 -6.25 -23.14
CA LEU A 122 -6.46 -6.05 -21.84
C LEU A 122 -5.84 -6.96 -20.77
N ASP A 123 -5.67 -8.24 -21.09
CA ASP A 123 -5.02 -9.22 -20.21
C ASP A 123 -3.62 -8.77 -19.78
N GLN A 124 -2.81 -8.26 -20.72
CA GLN A 124 -1.47 -7.76 -20.43
C GLN A 124 -1.50 -6.52 -19.51
N HIS A 125 -2.45 -5.60 -19.72
CA HIS A 125 -2.60 -4.42 -18.86
C HIS A 125 -2.99 -4.78 -17.43
N ILE A 126 -4.01 -5.63 -17.25
CA ILE A 126 -4.44 -6.04 -15.89
C ILE A 126 -3.31 -6.79 -15.17
N LYS A 127 -2.55 -7.63 -15.89
CA LYS A 127 -1.36 -8.30 -15.35
C LYS A 127 -0.28 -7.32 -14.93
N HIS A 128 0.00 -6.31 -15.76
CA HIS A 128 0.97 -5.27 -15.43
C HIS A 128 0.54 -4.49 -14.18
N ASP A 129 -0.71 -4.03 -14.13
CA ASP A 129 -1.24 -3.25 -13.00
C ASP A 129 -1.29 -4.07 -11.70
N THR A 130 -1.56 -5.37 -11.79
CA THR A 130 -1.49 -6.30 -10.66
C THR A 130 -0.06 -6.39 -10.11
N ILE A 131 0.94 -6.54 -10.99
CA ILE A 131 2.37 -6.58 -10.61
C ILE A 131 2.79 -5.25 -9.99
N GLU A 132 2.38 -4.12 -10.57
CA GLU A 132 2.70 -2.80 -10.04
C GLU A 132 2.06 -2.59 -8.67
N SER A 133 0.80 -3.02 -8.49
CA SER A 133 0.10 -2.99 -7.19
C SER A 133 0.85 -3.78 -6.12
N GLN A 134 1.36 -4.98 -6.46
CA GLN A 134 2.20 -5.76 -5.54
C GLN A 134 3.50 -5.03 -5.18
N GLY A 135 4.14 -4.39 -6.15
CA GLY A 135 5.34 -3.57 -5.91
C GLY A 135 5.07 -2.45 -4.91
N LEU A 136 4.00 -1.69 -5.13
CA LEU A 136 3.58 -0.60 -4.24
C LEU A 136 3.27 -1.10 -2.82
N LEU A 137 2.57 -2.23 -2.68
CA LEU A 137 2.27 -2.81 -1.37
C LEU A 137 3.52 -3.31 -0.64
N ASN A 138 4.50 -3.87 -1.37
CA ASN A 138 5.77 -4.29 -0.80
C ASN A 138 6.57 -3.10 -0.28
N ASP A 139 6.68 -2.04 -1.08
CA ASP A 139 7.38 -0.81 -0.71
C ASP A 139 6.69 -0.12 0.47
N LEU A 140 5.35 -0.04 0.45
CA LEU A 140 4.55 0.51 1.54
C LEU A 140 4.72 -0.30 2.83
N TYR A 141 4.63 -1.64 2.74
CA TYR A 141 4.85 -2.52 3.88
C TYR A 141 6.26 -2.34 4.47
N GLY A 142 7.29 -2.32 3.63
CA GLY A 142 8.67 -2.08 4.06
C GLY A 142 8.84 -0.73 4.75
N LEU A 143 8.23 0.32 4.21
CA LEU A 143 8.21 1.66 4.82
C LEU A 143 7.55 1.64 6.21
N ILE A 144 6.35 1.06 6.32
CA ILE A 144 5.61 0.99 7.59
C ILE A 144 6.36 0.14 8.61
N THR A 145 6.87 -1.04 8.23
CA THR A 145 7.66 -1.91 9.12
C THR A 145 8.92 -1.22 9.62
N GLY A 146 9.67 -0.56 8.74
CA GLY A 146 10.84 0.23 9.13
C GLY A 146 10.49 1.29 10.18
N GLN A 147 9.37 1.97 9.99
CA GLN A 147 8.89 2.98 10.94
C GLN A 147 8.44 2.41 12.28
N THR A 148 7.75 1.27 12.28
CA THR A 148 7.35 0.61 13.54
C THR A 148 8.57 0.18 14.36
N PHE A 149 9.69 -0.15 13.70
CA PHE A 149 10.95 -0.54 14.36
C PHE A 149 11.78 0.68 14.82
N GLU A 150 11.91 1.71 13.98
CA GLU A 150 12.72 2.91 14.28
C GLU A 150 12.11 3.81 15.36
N GLY A 151 10.82 3.65 15.66
CA GLY A 151 10.12 4.36 16.72
C GLY A 151 9.05 5.30 16.17
N ALA A 152 7.93 4.71 15.74
CA ALA A 152 6.72 5.47 15.43
C ALA A 152 6.24 6.26 16.66
N ARG A 153 5.58 7.39 16.42
CA ARG A 153 4.93 8.15 17.49
C ARG A 153 3.86 7.27 18.13
N ALA A 154 3.71 7.38 19.45
CA ALA A 154 2.78 6.55 20.21
C ALA A 154 1.33 6.61 19.67
N GLN A 155 0.88 7.79 19.20
CA GLN A 155 -0.45 7.97 18.63
C GLN A 155 -0.63 7.32 17.25
N ASP A 156 0.40 7.39 16.39
CA ASP A 156 0.36 6.86 15.03
C ASP A 156 0.64 5.34 14.99
N HIS A 157 1.27 4.80 16.03
CA HIS A 157 1.74 3.41 16.08
C HIS A 157 0.61 2.40 15.82
N SER A 158 -0.55 2.59 16.44
CA SER A 158 -1.69 1.69 16.25
C SER A 158 -2.29 1.73 14.83
N MET A 159 -2.26 2.90 14.16
CA MET A 159 -2.69 3.02 12.77
C MET A 159 -1.70 2.31 11.85
N LEU A 160 -0.40 2.49 12.07
CA LEU A 160 0.64 1.79 11.29
C LEU A 160 0.54 0.27 11.44
N LEU A 161 0.22 -0.25 12.63
CA LEU A 161 -0.04 -1.67 12.82
C LEU A 161 -1.30 -2.13 12.08
N HIS A 162 -2.39 -1.35 12.13
CA HIS A 162 -3.61 -1.68 11.38
C HIS A 162 -3.37 -1.70 9.87
N MET A 163 -2.61 -0.74 9.33
CA MET A 163 -2.21 -0.74 7.92
C MET A 163 -1.38 -1.98 7.55
N GLN A 164 -0.48 -2.44 8.43
CA GLN A 164 0.24 -3.71 8.23
C GLN A 164 -0.73 -4.89 8.18
N GLU A 165 -1.71 -4.94 9.08
CA GLU A 165 -2.73 -6.00 9.08
C GLU A 165 -3.56 -5.98 7.79
N VAL A 166 -4.02 -4.82 7.33
CA VAL A 166 -4.76 -4.66 6.06
C VAL A 166 -3.92 -5.16 4.87
N ILE A 167 -2.65 -4.76 4.79
CA ILE A 167 -1.76 -5.19 3.70
C ILE A 167 -1.58 -6.72 3.71
N LEU A 168 -1.29 -7.29 4.88
CA LEU A 168 -0.96 -8.71 5.02
C LEU A 168 -2.17 -9.64 4.90
N HIS A 169 -3.30 -9.24 5.46
CA HIS A 169 -4.46 -10.10 5.61
C HIS A 169 -5.59 -9.81 4.62
N GLU A 170 -5.61 -8.64 4.00
CA GLU A 170 -6.61 -8.27 2.99
C GLU A 170 -5.98 -8.12 1.61
N ALA A 171 -4.97 -7.25 1.46
CA ALA A 171 -4.43 -6.87 0.17
C ALA A 171 -3.69 -8.02 -0.55
N TYR A 172 -2.71 -8.67 0.11
CA TYR A 172 -1.95 -9.76 -0.53
C TYR A 172 -2.82 -10.96 -0.90
N PRO A 173 -3.71 -11.47 -0.02
CA PRO A 173 -4.60 -12.56 -0.42
C PRO A 173 -5.55 -12.19 -1.55
N LEU A 174 -6.02 -10.94 -1.60
CA LEU A 174 -6.85 -10.46 -2.69
C LEU A 174 -6.09 -10.44 -4.02
N LEU A 175 -4.86 -9.91 -4.04
CA LEU A 175 -4.02 -9.94 -5.24
C LEU A 175 -3.68 -11.37 -5.66
N SER A 176 -3.48 -12.29 -4.72
CA SER A 176 -3.30 -13.70 -5.05
C SER A 176 -4.53 -14.32 -5.72
N ARG A 177 -5.75 -13.95 -5.28
CA ARG A 177 -6.99 -14.37 -5.95
C ARG A 177 -7.11 -13.78 -7.35
N VAL A 178 -6.70 -12.52 -7.55
CA VAL A 178 -6.63 -11.87 -8.87
C VAL A 178 -5.66 -12.61 -9.78
N GLU A 179 -4.47 -12.96 -9.30
CA GLU A 179 -3.49 -13.73 -10.07
C GLU A 179 -4.02 -15.13 -10.44
N VAL A 180 -4.64 -15.85 -9.51
CA VAL A 180 -5.25 -17.15 -9.81
C VAL A 180 -6.29 -16.99 -10.92
N GLU A 181 -7.07 -15.92 -10.91
CA GLU A 181 -8.04 -15.64 -11.97
C GLU A 181 -7.37 -15.30 -13.31
N LEU A 182 -6.25 -14.57 -13.31
CA LEU A 182 -5.54 -14.16 -14.53
C LEU A 182 -4.68 -15.26 -15.16
N TYR A 183 -4.11 -16.14 -14.33
CA TYR A 183 -3.11 -17.13 -14.75
C TYR A 183 -3.58 -18.58 -14.61
N GLY A 184 -4.71 -18.81 -13.93
CA GLY A 184 -5.20 -20.15 -13.57
C GLY A 184 -4.42 -20.80 -12.43
N HIS A 185 -3.44 -20.11 -11.86
CA HIS A 185 -2.62 -20.57 -10.75
C HIS A 185 -2.07 -19.37 -9.96
N ALA A 186 -1.79 -19.58 -8.67
CA ALA A 186 -1.14 -18.55 -7.86
C ALA A 186 0.33 -18.45 -8.29
N VAL A 187 0.72 -17.27 -8.78
CA VAL A 187 2.13 -16.99 -9.06
C VAL A 187 2.73 -16.49 -7.77
N SER A 188 3.48 -17.32 -7.06
CA SER A 188 4.06 -16.93 -5.76
C SER A 188 5.12 -15.84 -5.96
N ARG A 189 4.70 -14.58 -6.04
CA ARG A 189 5.55 -13.41 -6.24
C ARG A 189 5.50 -12.55 -4.98
N GLY A 190 6.51 -12.73 -4.14
CA GLY A 190 7.09 -11.63 -3.38
C GLY A 190 6.26 -11.01 -2.26
N GLY A 191 5.34 -11.74 -1.63
CA GLY A 191 4.92 -11.33 -0.27
C GLY A 191 6.09 -11.46 0.71
N PRO A 192 6.09 -10.75 1.86
CA PRO A 192 7.08 -10.99 2.90
C PRO A 192 7.12 -12.48 3.24
N ALA A 193 8.33 -13.06 3.28
CA ALA A 193 8.58 -14.51 3.31
C ALA A 193 7.82 -15.28 4.40
N SER A 194 7.36 -14.58 5.44
CA SER A 194 6.54 -15.09 6.53
C SER A 194 5.10 -15.49 6.16
N PHE A 195 4.55 -15.08 5.02
CA PHE A 195 3.18 -15.42 4.60
C PHE A 195 3.06 -16.64 3.69
N SER A 196 4.15 -17.37 3.48
CA SER A 196 4.17 -18.59 2.67
C SER A 196 3.58 -19.79 3.43
N SER A 197 2.31 -19.72 3.87
CA SER A 197 1.54 -20.90 4.27
C SER A 197 0.06 -20.59 4.48
N SER A 198 -0.79 -20.94 3.50
CA SER A 198 -2.07 -21.64 3.68
C SER A 198 -2.88 -21.67 2.38
N SER A 199 -3.56 -22.79 2.16
CA SER A 199 -4.32 -23.15 0.96
C SER A 199 -5.20 -22.01 0.38
N PRO A 200 -5.20 -21.80 -0.95
CA PRO A 200 -5.99 -20.75 -1.61
C PRO A 200 -7.52 -20.95 -1.53
N TYR A 201 -8.00 -22.04 -0.94
CA TYR A 201 -9.43 -22.40 -0.90
C TYR A 201 -10.10 -22.21 0.47
N SER A 202 -9.40 -21.70 1.51
CA SER A 202 -9.94 -21.63 2.86
C SER A 202 -9.77 -20.29 3.58
N GLN A 203 -9.67 -19.18 2.85
CA GLN A 203 -9.72 -17.86 3.47
C GLN A 203 -11.16 -17.32 3.42
N SER A 204 -11.92 -17.63 4.47
CA SER A 204 -13.09 -16.82 4.82
C SER A 204 -12.62 -15.39 5.02
N SER A 205 -13.23 -14.45 4.30
CA SER A 205 -12.98 -13.01 4.36
C SER A 205 -13.06 -12.52 5.81
N ARG A 206 -11.91 -12.46 6.48
CA ARG A 206 -11.80 -11.88 7.80
C ARG A 206 -11.53 -10.40 7.60
N THR A 207 -12.58 -9.60 7.55
CA THR A 207 -12.46 -8.14 7.55
C THR A 207 -11.73 -7.74 8.82
N VAL A 208 -10.58 -7.08 8.67
CA VAL A 208 -9.82 -6.54 9.79
C VAL A 208 -10.62 -5.36 10.33
N LEU A 209 -11.02 -5.47 11.59
CA LEU A 209 -11.80 -4.42 12.24
C LEU A 209 -10.86 -3.33 12.72
N ARG A 210 -11.21 -2.09 12.36
CA ARG A 210 -10.47 -0.90 12.75
C ARG A 210 -10.31 -0.82 14.29
N PRO A 211 -9.14 -0.39 14.79
CA PRO A 211 -9.00 -0.05 16.20
C PRO A 211 -9.95 1.11 16.56
N THR A 212 -10.91 0.85 17.45
CA THR A 212 -11.71 1.91 18.08
C THR A 212 -10.80 2.72 19.00
N PHE A 213 -10.35 3.88 18.54
CA PHE A 213 -9.73 4.85 19.43
C PHE A 213 -10.74 5.28 20.48
N PRO A 214 -10.39 5.30 21.79
CA PRO A 214 -11.18 6.05 22.74
C PRO A 214 -11.13 7.49 22.26
N ILE A 215 -12.29 8.03 21.83
CA ILE A 215 -12.46 9.46 21.62
C ILE A 215 -12.00 10.08 22.93
N ALA A 216 -10.84 10.75 22.92
CA ALA A 216 -10.34 11.44 24.10
C ALA A 216 -11.52 12.31 24.59
N PRO A 217 -11.90 12.21 25.88
CA PRO A 217 -13.02 13.00 26.39
C PRO A 217 -12.74 14.44 25.98
N VAL A 218 -13.62 14.99 25.15
CA VAL A 218 -13.52 16.37 24.67
C VAL A 218 -13.35 17.19 25.92
N ALA A 219 -12.15 17.76 26.11
CA ALA A 219 -11.87 18.57 27.27
C ALA A 219 -12.99 19.61 27.33
N PRO A 220 -13.68 19.77 28.47
CA PRO A 220 -14.78 20.70 28.58
C PRO A 220 -14.28 22.03 28.05
N VAL A 221 -14.92 22.51 26.98
CA VAL A 221 -14.59 23.78 26.34
C VAL A 221 -14.55 24.80 27.47
N ALA A 222 -13.33 25.28 27.79
CA ALA A 222 -13.19 26.32 28.79
C ALA A 222 -14.11 27.46 28.34
N PRO A 223 -15.01 27.94 29.22
CA PRO A 223 -15.86 29.06 28.86
C PRO A 223 -14.96 30.18 28.35
N PRO A 224 -15.35 30.88 27.26
CA PRO A 224 -14.54 31.95 26.71
C PRO A 224 -14.19 32.89 27.86
N VAL A 225 -12.89 32.98 28.17
CA VAL A 225 -12.41 34.00 29.08
C VAL A 225 -12.70 35.31 28.38
N ILE A 226 -13.77 35.99 28.81
CA ILE A 226 -14.05 37.36 28.41
C ILE A 226 -12.93 38.19 29.04
N ILE A 227 -11.82 38.32 28.31
CA ILE A 227 -10.82 39.31 28.59
C ILE A 227 -11.47 40.64 28.22
N GLN A 228 -12.06 41.32 29.22
CA GLN A 228 -12.45 42.72 29.10
C GLN A 228 -11.17 43.54 28.87
N ASN A 229 -10.77 43.65 27.62
CA ASN A 229 -9.76 44.60 27.16
C ASN A 229 -10.35 46.00 27.34
N ARG A 230 -10.14 46.57 28.53
CA ARG A 230 -10.31 47.99 28.83
C ARG A 230 -9.15 48.74 28.17
N TRP A 231 -9.30 49.05 26.88
CA TRP A 231 -8.41 49.97 26.18
C TRP A 231 -9.19 51.22 25.80
N SER A 232 -8.79 52.28 26.48
CA SER A 232 -9.08 53.68 26.26
C SER A 232 -8.95 54.08 24.80
N HIS A 233 -9.89 54.93 24.37
CA HIS A 233 -9.84 55.71 23.14
C HIS A 233 -8.46 56.36 22.93
N GLY A 234 -7.80 55.96 21.85
CA GLY A 234 -6.76 56.74 21.19
C GLY A 234 -7.09 56.74 19.71
N GLN A 235 -7.74 57.82 19.25
CA GLN A 235 -7.72 58.19 17.84
C GLN A 235 -6.26 58.29 17.36
N HIS A 236 -5.98 57.93 16.11
CA HIS A 236 -5.24 58.77 15.16
C HIS A 236 -4.86 58.00 13.87
N HIS A 237 -5.15 58.67 12.75
CA HIS A 237 -4.47 58.66 11.45
C HIS A 237 -4.58 57.46 10.47
N SER A 238 -5.52 57.65 9.55
CA SER A 238 -5.38 57.58 8.08
C SER A 238 -3.95 57.54 7.49
N GLY A 239 -3.72 56.54 6.64
CA GLY A 239 -2.68 56.49 5.59
C GLY A 239 -2.86 55.20 4.77
N HIS A 240 -3.60 55.21 3.65
CA HIS A 240 -3.07 55.46 2.29
C HIS A 240 -1.81 54.63 1.96
N SER A 241 -2.00 53.53 1.23
CA SER A 241 -1.14 53.13 0.11
C SER A 241 -1.76 51.99 -0.68
N ASP A 242 -2.31 52.37 -1.84
CA ASP A 242 -2.38 51.55 -3.04
C ASP A 242 -1.03 50.88 -3.32
N GLY A 243 -1.08 49.59 -3.65
CA GLY A 243 0.09 48.80 -3.94
C GLY A 243 -0.23 47.65 -4.88
N TYR A 244 -0.76 47.98 -6.06
CA TYR A 244 -0.81 47.10 -7.23
C TYR A 244 0.58 46.51 -7.50
N ARG A 245 0.80 45.24 -7.16
CA ARG A 245 1.99 44.50 -7.60
C ARG A 245 1.59 43.38 -8.56
N ARG A 246 1.85 43.71 -9.82
CA ARG A 246 1.77 42.93 -11.04
C ARG A 246 2.16 41.46 -10.87
N SER A 247 1.24 40.59 -11.28
CA SER A 247 1.51 39.21 -11.69
C SER A 247 2.52 39.22 -12.84
N SER A 248 3.70 38.66 -12.59
CA SER A 248 4.66 38.32 -13.65
C SER A 248 4.35 36.91 -14.12
N GLY A 249 3.82 36.79 -15.34
CA GLY A 249 3.58 35.52 -16.01
C GLY A 249 4.82 34.64 -15.99
N GLY A 250 4.67 33.44 -15.43
CA GLY A 250 5.70 32.41 -15.47
C GLY A 250 5.91 31.98 -16.92
N SER A 251 7.15 31.75 -17.34
CA SER A 251 7.42 31.05 -18.59
C SER A 251 8.09 29.73 -18.28
N VAL A 252 7.53 28.62 -18.76
CA VAL A 252 8.10 27.29 -18.61
C VAL A 252 8.82 26.93 -19.91
N ARG A 253 10.03 26.38 -19.79
CA ARG A 253 10.82 25.86 -20.92
C ARG A 253 10.85 24.33 -20.86
N ILE A 254 10.49 23.69 -21.97
CA ILE A 254 10.62 22.26 -22.17
C ILE A 254 11.43 22.07 -23.46
N GLY A 255 12.71 21.72 -23.33
CA GLY A 255 13.65 21.66 -24.45
C GLY A 255 13.86 23.03 -25.11
N SER A 256 13.67 23.10 -26.44
CA SER A 256 13.74 24.35 -27.21
C SER A 256 12.43 25.15 -27.24
N LEU A 257 11.34 24.63 -26.68
CA LEU A 257 10.04 25.27 -26.68
C LEU A 257 9.83 26.14 -25.42
N ARG A 258 9.36 27.37 -25.62
CA ARG A 258 9.03 28.32 -24.55
C ARG A 258 7.55 28.64 -24.56
N ILE A 259 6.85 28.37 -23.46
CA ILE A 259 5.43 28.70 -23.26
C ILE A 259 5.34 29.86 -22.27
N GLN A 260 4.59 30.91 -22.60
CA GLN A 260 4.33 32.09 -21.76
C GLN A 260 2.86 32.08 -21.32
N PHE A 261 2.60 32.30 -20.03
CA PHE A 261 1.28 32.43 -19.44
C PHE A 261 0.92 33.90 -19.22
#